data_AF-A0A7J6VP56-F1
#
_entry.id   AF-A0A7J6VP56-F1
#
_cell.length_a   1.000
_cell.length_b   1.000
_cell.length_c   1.000
_cell.angle_alpha   90.00
_cell.angle_beta   90.00
_cell.angle_gamma   90.00
#
_symmetry.space_group_name_H-M   'P 1'
#
loop_
_entity.id
_entity.type
_entity.pdbx_description
1 polymer ?
#
loop_
_entity_poly.entity_id
_entity_poly.type
_entity_poly.pdbx_seq_one_letter_code
_entity_poly.pdbx_strand_id
1 'polypeptide(L)'
;MLRQLSLHHDYVLLLVQDGYYLEALRYARRNKVNSIRPSLFLESAYASNDSQHLAAVLRFLADFIPGFKNTSDHSSYCRILNDMNSSIAG
;
A
#
# COMPACT_ATOMS: atom_id res chain seq x y z
N MET A 1 -4.47 -10.21 23.06
CA MET A 1 -4.46 -8.80 23.51
C MET A 1 -5.02 -7.91 22.41
N LEU A 2 -6.31 -7.57 22.48
CA LEU A 2 -6.95 -6.69 21.47
C LEU A 2 -6.42 -5.24 21.53
N ARG A 3 -6.06 -4.74 22.72
CA ARG A 3 -5.51 -3.40 22.93
C ARG A 3 -4.15 -3.16 22.25
N GLN A 4 -3.29 -4.17 22.14
CA GLN A 4 -2.01 -4.01 21.42
C GLN A 4 -2.22 -4.00 19.91
N LEU A 5 -3.20 -4.78 19.43
CA LEU A 5 -3.51 -4.85 18.01
C LEU A 5 -4.13 -3.53 17.49
N SER A 6 -4.97 -2.87 18.30
CA SER A 6 -5.48 -1.53 18.00
C SER A 6 -4.34 -0.51 17.91
N LEU A 7 -3.38 -0.52 18.85
CA LEU A 7 -2.23 0.38 18.83
C LEU A 7 -1.37 0.25 17.56
N HIS A 8 -1.13 -0.99 17.09
CA HIS A 8 -0.39 -1.20 15.85
C HIS A 8 -1.13 -0.68 14.61
N HIS A 9 -2.45 -0.87 14.57
CA HIS A 9 -3.29 -0.38 13.48
C HIS A 9 -3.30 1.16 13.45
N ASP A 10 -3.52 1.78 14.59
CA ASP A 10 -3.56 3.24 14.73
C ASP A 10 -2.21 3.87 14.36
N TYR A 11 -1.10 3.24 14.77
CA TYR A 11 0.25 3.70 14.42
C TYR A 11 0.52 3.61 12.91
N VAL A 12 0.09 2.53 12.26
CA VAL A 12 0.21 2.39 10.80
C VAL A 12 -0.62 3.45 10.08
N LEU A 13 -1.83 3.72 10.55
CA LEU A 13 -2.69 4.75 9.98
C LEU A 13 -2.07 6.15 10.10
N LEU A 14 -1.53 6.49 11.28
CA LEU A 14 -0.84 7.75 11.53
C LEU A 14 0.32 7.95 10.54
N LEU A 15 1.18 6.95 10.40
CA LEU A 15 2.31 7.02 9.47
C LEU A 15 1.87 7.25 8.01
N VAL A 16 0.80 6.60 7.56
CA VAL A 16 0.30 6.81 6.20
C VAL A 16 -0.25 8.23 6.01
N GLN A 17 -1.00 8.74 6.99
CA GLN A 17 -1.55 10.10 6.94
C GLN A 17 -0.47 11.18 6.94
N ASP A 18 0.64 10.95 7.65
CA ASP A 18 1.79 11.84 7.68
C ASP A 18 2.70 11.71 6.43
N GLY A 19 2.31 10.87 5.45
CA GLY A 19 3.04 10.66 4.19
C GLY A 19 4.17 9.61 4.29
N TYR A 20 4.37 8.98 5.44
CA TYR A 20 5.37 7.95 5.69
C TYR A 20 4.89 6.53 5.34
N TYR A 21 4.15 6.37 4.24
CA TYR A 21 3.54 5.09 3.86
C TYR A 21 4.57 3.96 3.66
N LEU A 22 5.81 4.24 3.23
CA LEU A 22 6.88 3.23 3.12
C LEU A 22 7.34 2.73 4.50
N GLU A 23 7.41 3.61 5.49
CA GLU A 23 7.71 3.24 6.86
C GLU A 23 6.57 2.42 7.46
N ALA A 24 5.33 2.83 7.18
CA ALA A 24 4.13 2.10 7.55
C ALA A 24 4.14 0.66 7.00
N LEU A 25 4.56 0.43 5.74
CA LEU A 25 4.70 -0.92 5.18
C LEU A 25 5.77 -1.74 5.89
N ARG A 26 6.92 -1.14 6.21
CA ARG A 26 8.00 -1.80 6.97
C ARG A 26 7.52 -2.19 8.36
N TYR A 27 6.81 -1.30 9.04
CA TYR A 27 6.24 -1.54 10.35
C TYR A 27 5.18 -2.65 10.32
N ALA A 28 4.26 -2.59 9.35
CA ALA A 28 3.20 -3.59 9.18
C ALA A 28 3.81 -4.98 8.96
N ARG A 29 4.82 -5.11 8.10
CA ARG A 29 5.52 -6.39 7.89
C ARG A 29 6.22 -6.88 9.16
N ARG A 30 6.97 -6.01 9.84
CA ARG A 30 7.74 -6.36 11.04
C ARG A 30 6.84 -6.85 12.17
N ASN A 31 5.70 -6.19 12.36
CA ASN A 31 4.75 -6.49 13.45
C ASN A 31 3.59 -7.41 13.00
N LYS A 32 3.63 -7.92 11.76
CA LYS A 32 2.60 -8.78 11.15
C LYS A 32 1.18 -8.19 11.25
N VAL A 33 1.07 -6.88 11.05
CA VAL A 33 -0.21 -6.15 11.05
C VAL A 33 -0.88 -6.38 9.71
N ASN A 34 -1.72 -7.40 9.61
CA ASN A 34 -2.42 -7.76 8.36
C ASN A 34 -3.76 -6.99 8.18
N SER A 35 -4.20 -6.23 9.18
CA SER A 35 -5.42 -5.41 9.14
C SER A 35 -5.25 -4.05 8.46
N ILE A 36 -4.16 -3.85 7.71
CA ILE A 36 -3.91 -2.61 6.99
C ILE A 36 -4.91 -2.44 5.84
N ARG A 37 -5.27 -1.19 5.52
CA ARG A 37 -6.20 -0.88 4.43
C ARG A 37 -5.40 -0.64 3.13
N PRO A 38 -5.46 -1.53 2.13
CA PRO A 38 -4.65 -1.43 0.91
C PRO A 38 -4.79 -0.09 0.18
N SER A 39 -6.03 0.41 0.08
CA SER A 39 -6.36 1.64 -0.65
C SER A 39 -5.54 2.85 -0.17
N LEU A 40 -5.32 3.01 1.14
CA LEU A 40 -4.56 4.12 1.70
C LEU A 40 -3.10 4.15 1.21
N PHE A 41 -2.48 2.98 1.09
CA PHE A 41 -1.11 2.88 0.60
C PHE A 41 -1.03 3.12 -0.91
N LEU A 42 -2.02 2.62 -1.66
CA LEU A 42 -2.09 2.80 -3.10
C LEU A 42 -2.34 4.27 -3.48
N GLU A 43 -3.25 4.94 -2.77
CA GLU A 43 -3.52 6.37 -2.92
C GLU A 43 -2.27 7.20 -2.60
N SER A 44 -1.58 6.90 -1.50
CA SER A 44 -0.35 7.60 -1.11
C SER A 44 0.77 7.40 -2.13
N ALA A 45 0.94 6.17 -2.63
CA ALA A 45 1.93 5.88 -3.66
C ALA A 45 1.59 6.54 -5.00
N TYR A 46 0.31 6.52 -5.40
CA TYR A 46 -0.15 7.21 -6.61
C TYR A 46 0.03 8.72 -6.51
N ALA A 47 -0.26 9.33 -5.36
CA ALA A 47 -0.07 10.76 -5.11
C ALA A 47 1.40 11.20 -5.21
N SER A 48 2.36 10.27 -5.02
CA SER A 48 3.79 10.55 -5.22
C SER A 48 4.19 10.72 -6.70
N ASN A 49 3.30 10.38 -7.63
CA ASN A 49 3.52 10.40 -9.09
C ASN A 49 4.77 9.62 -9.54
N ASP A 50 5.19 8.61 -8.75
CA ASP A 50 6.30 7.71 -9.04
C ASP A 50 5.75 6.31 -9.33
N SER A 51 5.88 5.85 -10.58
CA SER A 51 5.40 4.54 -10.99
C SER A 51 6.14 3.39 -10.30
N GLN A 52 7.42 3.57 -9.92
CA GLN A 52 8.19 2.57 -9.18
C GLN A 52 7.65 2.42 -7.76
N HIS A 53 7.28 3.53 -7.12
CA HIS A 53 6.64 3.50 -5.82
C HIS A 53 5.31 2.76 -5.87
N LEU A 54 4.45 3.09 -6.84
CA LEU A 54 3.17 2.39 -6.99
C LEU A 54 3.35 0.89 -7.27
N ALA A 55 4.29 0.53 -8.14
CA ALA A 55 4.63 -0.87 -8.42
C ALA A 55 5.13 -1.62 -7.17
N ALA A 56 5.98 -0.98 -6.36
CA ALA A 56 6.51 -1.56 -5.13
C ALA A 56 5.39 -1.80 -4.09
N VAL A 57 4.46 -0.85 -3.94
CA VAL A 57 3.31 -1.00 -3.03
C VAL A 57 2.36 -2.10 -3.52
N LEU A 58 2.03 -2.14 -4.80
CA LEU A 58 1.20 -3.21 -5.39
C LEU A 58 1.79 -4.59 -5.13
N ARG A 59 3.08 -4.77 -5.41
CA ARG A 59 3.77 -6.04 -5.17
C ARG A 59 3.78 -6.40 -3.69
N PHE A 60 4.09 -5.45 -2.81
CA PHE A 60 4.06 -5.70 -1.37
C PHE A 60 2.69 -6.18 -0.91
N LEU A 61 1.60 -5.49 -1.28
CA LEU A 61 0.25 -5.83 -0.84
C LEU A 61 -0.18 -7.20 -1.37
N ALA A 62 0.22 -7.53 -2.59
CA ALA A 62 -0.07 -8.82 -3.22
C ALA A 62 0.64 -10.00 -2.53
N ASP A 63 1.83 -9.77 -1.96
CA ASP A 63 2.59 -10.75 -1.20
C ASP A 63 2.16 -10.81 0.28
N PHE A 64 1.76 -9.68 0.85
CA PHE A 64 1.49 -9.52 2.28
C PHE A 64 0.03 -9.79 2.67
N ILE A 65 -0.93 -9.51 1.78
CA ILE A 65 -2.37 -9.62 2.06
C ILE A 65 -2.96 -10.75 1.20
N PRO A 66 -3.36 -11.88 1.83
CA PRO A 66 -4.00 -12.98 1.11
C PRO A 66 -5.26 -12.52 0.38
N GLY A 67 -5.38 -12.92 -0.89
CA GLY A 67 -6.55 -12.59 -1.73
C GLY A 67 -6.55 -11.17 -2.31
N PHE A 68 -5.57 -10.32 -1.99
CA PHE A 68 -5.51 -8.95 -2.52
C PHE A 68 -5.53 -8.90 -4.06
N LYS A 69 -4.86 -9.85 -4.73
CA LYS A 69 -4.84 -9.96 -6.21
C LYS A 69 -6.23 -10.10 -6.85
N ASN A 70 -7.23 -10.56 -6.09
CA ASN A 70 -8.60 -10.78 -6.56
C ASN A 70 -9.51 -9.56 -6.30
N THR A 71 -8.98 -8.48 -5.74
CA THR A 71 -9.74 -7.26 -5.43
C THR A 71 -9.81 -6.30 -6.62
N SER A 72 -10.83 -5.45 -6.63
CA SER A 72 -10.96 -4.36 -7.61
C SER A 72 -9.85 -3.32 -7.49
N ASP A 73 -9.32 -3.10 -6.28
CA ASP A 73 -8.22 -2.18 -6.04
C ASP A 73 -6.97 -2.64 -6.80
N HIS A 74 -6.63 -3.94 -6.68
CA HIS A 74 -5.48 -4.49 -7.39
C HIS A 74 -5.60 -4.31 -8.90
N SER A 75 -6.74 -4.66 -9.51
CA SER A 75 -6.92 -4.51 -10.97
C SER A 75 -6.92 -3.05 -11.41
N SER A 76 -7.53 -2.15 -10.63
CA SER A 76 -7.58 -0.71 -10.95
C SER A 76 -6.21 -0.07 -10.90
N TYR A 77 -5.44 -0.32 -9.83
CA TYR A 77 -4.10 0.25 -9.68
C TYR A 77 -3.07 -0.41 -10.60
N CYS A 78 -3.22 -1.67 -10.99
CA CYS A 78 -2.43 -2.27 -12.07
C CYS A 78 -2.66 -1.54 -13.40
N ARG A 79 -3.91 -1.17 -13.73
CA ARG A 79 -4.21 -0.40 -14.94
C ARG A 79 -3.59 1.01 -14.87
N ILE A 80 -3.77 1.71 -13.75
CA ILE A 80 -3.15 3.02 -13.52
C ILE A 80 -1.63 2.95 -13.68
N LEU A 81 -0.98 1.94 -13.11
CA LEU A 81 0.47 1.76 -13.23
C LEU A 81 0.91 1.57 -14.69
N ASN A 82 0.16 0.80 -15.48
CA ASN A 82 0.44 0.62 -16.91
C ASN A 82 0.29 1.94 -17.68
N ASP A 83 -0.73 2.74 -17.37
CA ASP A 83 -0.98 4.04 -17.98
C ASP A 83 0.12 5.06 -17.60
N MET A 84 0.63 5.03 -16.36
CA MET A 84 1.78 5.85 -15.95
C MET A 84 3.04 5.48 -16.74
N ASN A 85 3.31 4.18 -16.91
CA ASN A 85 4.50 3.72 -17.63
C ASN A 85 4.43 4.00 -19.13
N SER A 86 3.24 3.93 -19.75
CA SER A 86 3.08 4.26 -21.17
C SER A 86 3.27 5.76 -21.44
N SER A 87 2.85 6.62 -20.51
CA SER A 87 3.03 8.08 -20.60
C SER A 87 4.49 8.52 -20.48
N ILE A 88 5.36 7.72 -19.86
CA ILE A 88 6.80 8.00 -19.72
C ILE A 88 7.60 7.56 -20.96
N ALA A 89 7.06 6.60 -21.73
CA ALA A 89 7.74 6.00 -22.87
C ALA A 89 7.47 6.69 -24.23
N GLY A 90 6.64 7.75 -24.25
CA GLY A 90 6.32 8.56 -25.44
C GLY A 90 6.97 9.93 -25.38
#